data_AF-A0A969UL70-F1
#
_entry.id   AF-A0A969UL70-F1
#
_cell.length_a   1.000
_cell.length_b   1.000
_cell.length_c   1.000
_cell.angle_alpha   90.00
_cell.angle_beta   90.00
_cell.angle_gamma   90.00
#
_symmetry.space_group_name_H-M   'P 1'
#
loop_
_entity.id
_entity.type
_entity.pdbx_description
1 polymer ?
#
loop_
_entity_poly.entity_id
_entity_poly.type
_entity_poly.pdbx_seq_one_letter_code
_entity_poly.pdbx_strand_id
1 'polypeptide(L)'
;MSVSVSVMQLNSPPAPTTPLILDSLPDPPVLEGVCPRRTRLQIDLLLLAIEALDLGGSEAILSIATDLELRSVIKNRVGLWRLRSTNPFRRYSQRRPLSLLEAKALVVIACYLSRRLTVVIRQLLLAYQQLNDKQLSPDHHFRLAEYLERFRAHFRSRMNPRRAGVMAYSSDEKLNELALELLGQLLFCTGTSGMQRLWISLFDGEVS
;
A
#
# COMPACT_ATOMS: atom_id res chain seq x y z
N MET A 1 -64.98 18.93 6.14
CA MET A 1 -63.61 19.39 5.84
C MET A 1 -62.67 18.72 6.82
N SER A 2 -61.97 17.66 6.42
CA SER A 2 -60.97 16.97 7.25
C SER A 2 -59.66 16.98 6.48
N VAL A 3 -58.71 17.81 6.93
CA VAL A 3 -57.40 17.96 6.31
C VAL A 3 -56.52 16.81 6.79
N SER A 4 -56.23 15.86 5.90
CA SER A 4 -55.23 14.82 6.12
C SER A 4 -53.84 15.42 5.89
N VAL A 5 -53.06 15.54 6.95
CA VAL A 5 -51.64 15.93 6.86
C VAL A 5 -50.82 14.67 6.62
N SER A 6 -50.37 14.48 5.39
CA SER A 6 -49.43 13.41 5.02
C SER A 6 -48.02 13.81 5.45
N VAL A 7 -47.48 13.15 6.47
CA VAL A 7 -46.09 13.31 6.91
C VAL A 7 -45.19 12.62 5.88
N MET A 8 -44.48 13.39 5.05
CA MET A 8 -43.38 12.88 4.23
C MET A 8 -42.25 12.38 5.14
N GLN A 9 -42.09 11.06 5.24
CA GLN A 9 -40.86 10.47 5.75
C GLN A 9 -39.74 10.75 4.73
N LEU A 10 -38.81 11.62 5.11
CA LEU A 10 -37.55 11.80 4.42
C LEU A 10 -36.73 10.52 4.63
N ASN A 11 -36.72 9.66 3.61
CA ASN A 11 -35.81 8.51 3.55
C ASN A 11 -34.37 9.04 3.52
N SER A 12 -33.73 9.10 4.68
CA SER A 12 -32.28 9.27 4.77
C SER A 12 -31.62 8.14 3.97
N PRO A 13 -30.63 8.43 3.10
CA PRO A 13 -29.89 7.38 2.43
C PRO A 13 -29.25 6.47 3.48
N PRO A 14 -29.24 5.13 3.27
CA PRO A 14 -28.63 4.21 4.20
C PRO A 14 -27.17 4.61 4.42
N ALA A 15 -26.74 4.64 5.68
CA ALA A 15 -25.35 4.92 6.03
C ALA A 15 -24.44 3.97 5.25
N PRO A 16 -23.30 4.46 4.70
CA PRO A 16 -22.39 3.61 3.96
C PRO A 16 -21.93 2.46 4.87
N THR A 17 -22.23 1.22 4.47
CA THR A 17 -21.78 0.02 5.17
C THR A 17 -20.25 -0.06 5.09
N THR A 18 -19.60 0.01 6.24
CA THR A 18 -18.16 -0.25 6.35
C THR A 18 -17.92 -1.72 6.00
N PRO A 19 -17.00 -2.05 5.07
CA PRO A 19 -16.72 -3.45 4.74
C PRO A 19 -16.19 -4.22 5.97
N LEU A 20 -16.86 -5.31 6.35
CA LEU A 20 -16.57 -6.11 7.56
C LEU A 20 -15.10 -6.57 7.66
N ILE A 21 -14.44 -6.76 6.50
CA ILE A 21 -13.02 -7.14 6.44
C ILE A 21 -12.10 -6.12 7.11
N LEU A 22 -12.49 -4.84 7.15
CA LEU A 22 -11.69 -3.76 7.73
C LEU A 22 -11.77 -3.74 9.26
N ASP A 23 -12.80 -4.35 9.85
CA ASP A 23 -12.96 -4.46 11.32
C ASP A 23 -11.92 -5.42 11.93
N SER A 24 -11.26 -6.23 11.11
CA SER A 24 -10.16 -7.11 11.54
C SER A 24 -8.89 -6.35 11.95
N LEU A 25 -8.80 -5.06 11.61
CA LEU A 25 -7.69 -4.18 11.94
C LEU A 25 -8.10 -3.19 13.05
N PRO A 26 -7.36 -3.11 14.17
CA PRO A 26 -7.68 -2.19 15.25
C PRO A 26 -7.54 -0.73 14.81
N ASP A 27 -8.25 0.19 15.47
CA ASP A 27 -8.01 1.63 15.27
C ASP A 27 -6.85 2.09 16.15
N PRO A 28 -5.73 2.56 15.57
CA PRO A 28 -4.63 3.09 16.35
C PRO A 28 -5.01 4.45 16.96
N PRO A 29 -4.42 4.83 18.11
CA PRO A 29 -4.71 6.09 18.79
C PRO A 29 -4.02 7.26 18.08
N VAL A 30 -4.46 7.59 16.87
CA VAL A 30 -3.96 8.74 16.10
C VAL A 30 -4.91 9.93 16.23
N LEU A 31 -4.32 11.12 16.32
CA LEU A 31 -5.04 12.39 16.34
C LEU A 31 -5.96 12.49 15.11
N GLU A 32 -7.22 12.82 15.35
CA GLU A 32 -8.25 13.08 14.31
C GLU A 32 -8.53 11.91 13.34
N GLY A 33 -8.07 10.69 13.63
CA GLY A 33 -8.28 9.53 12.75
C GLY A 33 -7.55 9.64 11.39
N VAL A 34 -6.48 10.44 11.33
CA VAL A 34 -5.68 10.68 10.13
C VAL A 34 -4.36 9.92 10.20
N CYS A 35 -3.96 9.30 9.09
CA CYS A 35 -2.68 8.60 9.03
C CYS A 35 -1.47 9.55 9.03
N PRO A 36 -0.46 9.29 9.89
CA PRO A 36 0.81 9.97 9.89
C PRO A 36 1.50 9.97 8.52
N ARG A 37 2.46 10.89 8.33
CA ARG A 37 3.21 10.99 7.07
C ARG A 37 3.97 9.70 6.76
N ARG A 38 4.57 9.08 7.78
CA ARG A 38 5.32 7.83 7.66
C ARG A 38 4.43 6.68 7.21
N THR A 39 3.26 6.51 7.83
CA THR A 39 2.28 5.49 7.45
C THR A 39 1.87 5.61 5.98
N ARG A 40 1.53 6.82 5.53
CA ARG A 40 1.16 7.09 4.13
C ARG A 40 2.26 6.74 3.15
N LEU A 41 3.50 7.10 3.49
CA LEU A 41 4.68 6.75 2.69
C LEU A 41 4.86 5.23 2.60
N GLN A 42 4.83 4.55 3.75
CA GLN A 42 5.11 3.12 3.82
C GLN A 42 4.07 2.29 3.05
N ILE A 43 2.79 2.61 3.20
CA ILE A 43 1.71 1.96 2.42
C ILE A 43 1.95 2.15 0.92
N ASP A 44 2.29 3.36 0.50
CA ASP A 44 2.52 3.66 -0.92
C ASP A 44 3.72 2.91 -1.50
N LEU A 45 4.80 2.76 -0.72
CA LEU A 45 6.00 2.00 -1.09
C LEU A 45 5.74 0.49 -1.17
N LEU A 46 4.98 -0.09 -0.24
CA LEU A 46 4.59 -1.51 -0.31
C LEU A 46 3.78 -1.81 -1.58
N LEU A 47 2.83 -0.93 -1.92
CA LEU A 47 2.07 -1.05 -3.17
C LEU A 47 2.95 -0.87 -4.41
N LEU A 48 3.98 -0.02 -4.33
CA LEU A 48 4.97 0.18 -5.40
C LEU A 48 5.81 -1.08 -5.64
N ALA A 49 6.24 -1.75 -4.58
CA ALA A 49 6.96 -3.01 -4.65
C ALA A 49 6.08 -4.13 -5.26
N ILE A 50 4.80 -4.20 -4.87
CA ILE A 50 3.85 -5.14 -5.48
C ILE A 50 3.70 -4.90 -6.98
N GLU A 51 3.59 -3.64 -7.43
CA GLU A 51 3.50 -3.32 -8.85
C GLU A 51 4.79 -3.65 -9.63
N ALA A 52 5.95 -3.58 -8.99
CA ALA A 52 7.19 -4.00 -9.64
C ALA A 52 7.25 -5.53 -9.86
N LEU A 53 6.54 -6.32 -9.05
CA LEU A 53 6.43 -7.78 -9.20
C LEU A 53 5.46 -8.19 -10.32
N ASP A 54 4.48 -7.35 -10.64
CA ASP A 54 3.40 -7.65 -11.59
C ASP A 54 3.14 -6.48 -12.54
N LEU A 55 3.36 -6.68 -13.85
CA LEU A 55 3.13 -5.67 -14.90
C LEU A 55 1.69 -5.14 -14.90
N GLY A 56 0.73 -5.94 -14.41
CA GLY A 56 -0.67 -5.55 -14.22
C GLY A 56 -0.99 -4.99 -12.82
N GLY A 57 0.01 -4.65 -11.99
CA GLY A 57 -0.15 -4.47 -10.54
C GLY A 57 -1.23 -3.47 -10.11
N SER A 58 -1.42 -2.35 -10.83
CA SER A 58 -2.52 -1.42 -10.52
C SER A 58 -3.90 -2.02 -10.81
N GLU A 59 -4.04 -2.85 -11.85
CA GLU A 59 -5.28 -3.57 -12.14
C GLU A 59 -5.48 -4.72 -11.15
N ALA A 60 -4.42 -5.40 -10.74
CA ALA A 60 -4.49 -6.40 -9.67
C ALA A 60 -5.00 -5.79 -8.35
N ILE A 61 -4.55 -4.58 -7.99
CA ILE A 61 -5.05 -3.82 -6.82
C ILE A 61 -6.55 -3.54 -6.96
N LEU A 62 -7.01 -3.07 -8.13
CA LEU A 62 -8.44 -2.77 -8.37
C LEU A 62 -9.32 -4.03 -8.41
N SER A 63 -8.79 -5.14 -8.91
CA SER A 63 -9.44 -6.45 -8.87
C SER A 63 -9.62 -6.89 -7.43
N ILE A 64 -8.56 -6.89 -6.60
CA ILE A 64 -8.68 -7.25 -5.19
C ILE A 64 -9.62 -6.30 -4.43
N ALA A 65 -9.60 -5.00 -4.74
CA ALA A 65 -10.56 -4.06 -4.16
C ALA A 65 -12.02 -4.42 -4.52
N THR A 66 -12.26 -5.01 -5.68
CA THR A 66 -13.57 -5.51 -6.08
C THR A 66 -13.93 -6.79 -5.32
N ASP A 67 -13.01 -7.76 -5.31
CA ASP A 67 -13.21 -9.07 -4.69
C ASP A 67 -13.45 -8.97 -3.18
N LEU A 68 -12.91 -7.93 -2.54
CA LEU A 68 -13.05 -7.65 -1.10
C LEU A 68 -14.15 -6.62 -0.79
N GLU A 69 -14.99 -6.27 -1.77
CA GLU A 69 -16.10 -5.32 -1.62
C GLU A 69 -15.67 -3.91 -1.15
N LEU A 70 -14.42 -3.52 -1.45
CA LEU A 70 -13.82 -2.24 -1.06
C LEU A 70 -14.11 -1.10 -2.05
N ARG A 71 -15.00 -1.29 -3.03
CA ARG A 71 -15.33 -0.27 -4.05
C ARG A 71 -15.96 0.99 -3.47
N SER A 72 -16.57 0.92 -2.29
CA SER A 72 -17.04 2.10 -1.55
C SER A 72 -15.89 3.04 -1.17
N VAL A 73 -14.68 2.49 -0.94
CA VAL A 73 -13.46 3.22 -0.59
C VAL A 73 -12.59 3.47 -1.84
N ILE A 74 -12.32 2.44 -2.63
CA ILE A 74 -11.47 2.51 -3.83
C ILE A 74 -12.32 2.28 -5.08
N LYS A 75 -12.93 3.37 -5.58
CA LYS A 75 -13.92 3.31 -6.66
C LYS A 75 -13.36 2.87 -8.01
N ASN A 76 -12.20 3.40 -8.38
CA ASN A 76 -11.58 3.22 -9.69
C ASN A 76 -10.09 3.59 -9.65
N ARG A 77 -9.42 3.51 -10.81
CA ARG A 77 -8.01 3.87 -10.98
C ARG A 77 -7.67 5.29 -10.51
N VAL A 78 -8.54 6.27 -10.77
CA VAL A 78 -8.34 7.66 -10.32
C VAL A 78 -8.47 7.76 -8.81
N GLY A 79 -9.43 7.05 -8.21
CA GLY A 79 -9.58 6.93 -6.76
C GLY A 79 -8.33 6.34 -6.11
N LEU A 80 -7.84 5.21 -6.62
CA LEU A 80 -6.59 4.61 -6.16
C LEU A 80 -5.41 5.58 -6.27
N TRP A 81 -5.27 6.26 -7.41
CA TRP A 81 -4.23 7.28 -7.59
C TRP A 81 -4.35 8.41 -6.56
N ARG A 82 -5.56 8.93 -6.30
CA ARG A 82 -5.80 9.99 -5.29
C ARG A 82 -5.45 9.55 -3.87
N LEU A 83 -5.66 8.28 -3.53
CA LEU A 83 -5.26 7.72 -2.24
C LEU A 83 -3.74 7.65 -2.13
N ARG A 84 -3.07 7.13 -3.15
CA ARG A 84 -1.61 7.00 -3.16
C ARG A 84 -0.88 8.33 -3.24
N SER A 85 -1.47 9.32 -3.88
CA SER A 85 -0.97 10.70 -3.90
C SER A 85 -1.09 11.43 -2.56
N THR A 86 -1.67 10.82 -1.50
CA THR A 86 -1.57 11.38 -0.14
C THR A 86 -0.15 11.23 0.45
N ASN A 87 0.71 10.39 -0.16
CA ASN A 87 2.13 10.33 0.14
C ASN A 87 2.81 11.67 -0.23
N PRO A 88 3.40 12.40 0.74
CA PRO A 88 4.02 13.71 0.50
C PRO A 88 5.26 13.66 -0.42
N PHE A 89 5.85 12.48 -0.64
CA PHE A 89 7.03 12.29 -1.48
C PHE A 89 6.69 12.10 -2.96
N ARG A 90 5.42 11.87 -3.30
CA ARG A 90 4.96 11.81 -4.69
C ARG A 90 5.22 13.13 -5.41
N ARG A 91 5.51 13.06 -6.72
CA ARG A 91 5.64 14.20 -7.62
C ARG A 91 4.36 15.04 -7.69
N TYR A 92 3.22 14.37 -7.76
CA TYR A 92 1.88 14.97 -7.78
C TYR A 92 1.13 14.64 -6.49
N SER A 93 1.65 15.13 -5.36
CA SER A 93 1.01 14.88 -4.06
C SER A 93 -0.23 15.74 -3.85
N GLN A 94 -1.23 15.16 -3.19
CA GLN A 94 -2.48 15.80 -2.82
C GLN A 94 -2.36 16.31 -1.38
N ARG A 95 -2.80 17.56 -1.15
CA ARG A 95 -2.85 18.16 0.20
C ARG A 95 -4.08 17.71 0.98
N ARG A 96 -4.41 16.42 0.91
CA ARG A 96 -5.49 15.81 1.68
C ARG A 96 -4.93 14.72 2.61
N PRO A 97 -5.49 14.54 3.81
CA PRO A 97 -5.15 13.42 4.67
C PRO A 97 -5.57 12.09 4.03
N LEU A 98 -4.94 10.99 4.48
CA LEU A 98 -5.42 9.63 4.26
C LEU A 98 -6.14 9.20 5.54
N SER A 99 -7.41 8.82 5.46
CA SER A 99 -8.15 8.37 6.63
C SER A 99 -7.71 6.96 7.06
N LEU A 100 -7.96 6.59 8.33
CA LEU A 100 -7.73 5.22 8.79
C LEU A 100 -8.46 4.18 7.93
N LEU A 101 -9.71 4.45 7.56
CA LEU A 101 -10.50 3.55 6.71
C LEU A 101 -9.85 3.35 5.34
N GLU A 102 -9.42 4.44 4.70
CA GLU A 102 -8.71 4.41 3.42
C GLU A 102 -7.38 3.63 3.52
N ALA A 103 -6.64 3.83 4.61
CA ALA A 103 -5.38 3.14 4.86
C ALA A 103 -5.57 1.64 5.13
N LYS A 104 -6.57 1.26 5.95
CA LYS A 104 -6.94 -0.15 6.19
C LYS A 104 -7.23 -0.86 4.88
N ALA A 105 -8.03 -0.25 4.00
CA ALA A 105 -8.34 -0.82 2.69
C ALA A 105 -7.07 -1.09 1.86
N LEU A 106 -6.15 -0.13 1.78
CA LEU A 106 -4.88 -0.31 1.06
C LEU A 106 -3.99 -1.40 1.67
N VAL A 107 -3.92 -1.48 3.00
CA VAL A 107 -3.12 -2.49 3.72
C VAL A 107 -3.69 -3.89 3.54
N VAL A 108 -5.01 -4.05 3.63
CA VAL A 108 -5.68 -5.32 3.36
C VAL A 108 -5.38 -5.76 1.93
N ILE A 109 -5.55 -4.89 0.93
CA ILE A 109 -5.25 -5.24 -0.47
C ILE A 109 -3.78 -5.64 -0.64
N ALA A 110 -2.85 -4.88 -0.06
CA ALA A 110 -1.43 -5.20 -0.10
C ALA A 110 -1.15 -6.59 0.48
N CYS A 111 -1.75 -6.94 1.63
CA CYS A 111 -1.58 -8.26 2.25
C CYS A 111 -2.15 -9.40 1.40
N TYR A 112 -3.30 -9.20 0.76
CA TYR A 112 -3.89 -10.20 -0.15
C TYR A 112 -3.01 -10.43 -1.38
N LEU A 113 -2.48 -9.36 -1.98
CA LEU A 113 -1.55 -9.46 -3.10
C LEU A 113 -0.23 -10.11 -2.68
N SER A 114 0.32 -9.74 -1.52
CA SER A 114 1.51 -10.41 -0.95
C SER A 114 1.29 -11.91 -0.80
N ARG A 115 0.12 -12.34 -0.30
CA ARG A 115 -0.22 -13.76 -0.17
C ARG A 115 -0.24 -14.45 -1.53
N ARG A 116 -0.86 -13.85 -2.54
CA ARG A 116 -0.85 -14.36 -3.94
C ARG A 116 0.57 -14.43 -4.52
N LEU A 117 1.43 -13.47 -4.19
CA LEU A 117 2.80 -13.36 -4.69
C LEU A 117 3.85 -14.06 -3.81
N THR A 118 3.43 -14.74 -2.73
CA THR A 118 4.34 -15.28 -1.69
C THR A 118 5.48 -16.11 -2.28
N VAL A 119 5.18 -17.00 -3.23
CA VAL A 119 6.18 -17.87 -3.85
C VAL A 119 7.23 -17.05 -4.59
N VAL A 120 6.79 -16.04 -5.36
CA VAL A 120 7.68 -15.15 -6.10
C VAL A 120 8.55 -14.34 -5.15
N ILE A 121 7.95 -13.76 -4.10
CA ILE A 121 8.67 -12.98 -3.09
C ILE A 121 9.76 -13.82 -2.44
N ARG A 122 9.45 -15.06 -2.01
CA ARG A 122 10.43 -15.98 -1.42
C ARG A 122 11.56 -16.32 -2.40
N GLN A 123 11.23 -16.63 -3.65
CA GLN A 123 12.22 -16.94 -4.68
C GLN A 123 13.20 -15.79 -4.90
N LEU A 124 12.72 -14.54 -4.97
CA LEU A 124 13.56 -13.36 -5.15
C LEU A 124 14.47 -13.10 -3.94
N LEU A 125 13.94 -13.22 -2.72
CA LEU A 125 14.73 -13.05 -1.50
C LEU A 125 15.80 -14.14 -1.36
N LEU A 126 15.48 -15.40 -1.68
CA LEU A 126 16.45 -16.50 -1.69
C LEU A 126 17.52 -16.29 -2.76
N ALA A 127 17.15 -15.86 -3.97
CA ALA A 127 18.10 -15.54 -5.02
C ALA A 127 19.07 -14.44 -4.59
N TYR A 128 18.55 -13.38 -3.95
CA TYR A 128 19.38 -12.31 -3.42
C TYR A 128 20.36 -12.82 -2.34
N GLN A 129 19.89 -13.64 -1.40
CA GLN A 129 20.74 -14.26 -0.38
C GLN A 129 21.86 -15.09 -1.01
N GLN A 130 21.54 -15.95 -1.98
CA GLN A 130 22.53 -16.79 -2.67
C GLN A 130 23.58 -15.99 -3.43
N LEU A 131 23.22 -14.85 -4.00
CA LEU A 131 24.17 -13.95 -4.67
C LEU A 131 25.06 -13.24 -3.66
N ASN A 132 24.51 -12.76 -2.55
CA ASN A 132 25.28 -12.14 -1.47
C ASN A 132 26.30 -13.12 -0.88
N ASP A 133 25.92 -14.37 -0.63
CA ASP A 133 26.83 -15.42 -0.12
C ASP A 133 28.02 -15.65 -1.06
N LYS A 134 27.82 -15.42 -2.37
CA LYS A 134 28.85 -15.54 -3.42
C LYS A 134 29.52 -14.21 -3.77
N GLN A 135 29.16 -13.11 -3.10
CA GLN A 135 29.62 -11.75 -3.39
C GLN A 135 29.36 -11.32 -4.85
N LEU A 136 28.22 -11.72 -5.42
CA LEU A 136 27.82 -11.39 -6.79
C LEU A 136 26.77 -10.28 -6.81
N SER A 137 26.82 -9.43 -7.85
CA SER A 137 25.78 -8.41 -8.09
C SER A 137 24.40 -9.05 -8.35
N PRO A 138 23.28 -8.42 -7.91
CA PRO A 138 21.91 -8.81 -8.28
C PRO A 138 21.67 -9.03 -9.78
N ASP A 139 22.47 -8.40 -10.66
CA ASP A 139 22.39 -8.54 -12.12
C ASP A 139 22.66 -9.98 -12.61
N HIS A 140 23.31 -10.80 -11.79
CA HIS A 140 23.57 -12.21 -12.12
C HIS A 140 22.34 -13.11 -11.99
N HIS A 141 21.19 -12.58 -11.55
CA HIS A 141 19.93 -13.30 -11.51
C HIS A 141 18.83 -12.52 -12.24
N PHE A 142 18.53 -12.95 -13.47
CA PHE A 142 17.64 -12.26 -14.42
C PHE A 142 16.35 -11.72 -13.79
N ARG A 143 15.57 -12.59 -13.13
CA ARG A 143 14.27 -12.20 -12.55
C ARG A 143 14.39 -11.19 -11.40
N LEU A 144 15.51 -11.25 -10.67
CA LEU A 144 15.77 -10.32 -9.57
C LEU A 144 16.17 -8.96 -10.14
N ALA A 145 17.10 -8.95 -11.09
CA ALA A 145 17.50 -7.75 -11.82
C ALA A 145 16.29 -7.03 -12.44
N GLU A 146 15.39 -7.78 -13.09
CA GLU A 146 14.18 -7.24 -13.70
C GLU A 146 13.22 -6.63 -12.67
N TYR A 147 12.98 -7.30 -11.54
CA TYR A 147 12.18 -6.74 -10.44
C TYR A 147 12.78 -5.42 -9.92
N LEU A 148 14.08 -5.42 -9.67
CA LEU A 148 14.79 -4.25 -9.15
C LEU A 148 14.74 -3.09 -10.14
N GLU A 149 14.99 -3.34 -11.43
CA GLU A 149 14.91 -2.33 -12.48
C GLU A 149 13.50 -1.71 -12.56
N ARG A 150 12.46 -2.55 -12.57
CA ARG A 150 11.05 -2.08 -12.57
C ARG A 150 10.74 -1.25 -11.33
N PHE A 151 11.19 -1.67 -10.16
CA PHE A 151 11.02 -0.91 -8.93
C PHE A 151 11.70 0.46 -9.02
N ARG A 152 12.96 0.52 -9.49
CA ARG A 152 13.70 1.78 -9.70
C ARG A 152 12.95 2.70 -10.66
N ALA A 153 12.47 2.18 -11.78
CA ALA A 153 11.70 2.95 -12.77
C ALA A 153 10.39 3.49 -12.18
N HIS A 154 9.64 2.66 -11.45
CA HIS A 154 8.42 3.07 -10.77
C HIS A 154 8.66 4.13 -9.70
N PHE A 155 9.68 3.97 -8.87
CA PHE A 155 10.04 4.96 -7.84
C PHE A 155 10.42 6.30 -8.47
N ARG A 156 11.33 6.30 -9.44
CA ARG A 156 11.83 7.52 -10.11
C ARG A 156 10.74 8.29 -10.86
N SER A 157 9.83 7.58 -11.52
CA SER A 157 8.72 8.21 -12.25
C SER A 157 7.68 8.84 -11.31
N ARG A 158 7.49 8.29 -10.11
CA ARG A 158 6.40 8.67 -9.21
C ARG A 158 6.81 9.59 -8.07
N MET A 159 8.05 9.48 -7.58
CA MET A 159 8.57 10.29 -6.47
C MET A 159 9.17 11.61 -6.98
N ASN A 160 9.17 12.62 -6.12
CA ASN A 160 9.77 13.91 -6.39
C ASN A 160 11.24 13.92 -5.96
N PRO A 161 12.22 13.98 -6.88
CA PRO A 161 13.63 13.94 -6.53
C PRO A 161 14.10 15.14 -5.70
N ARG A 162 13.32 16.24 -5.66
CA ARG A 162 13.63 17.44 -4.86
C ARG A 162 13.23 17.32 -3.39
N ARG A 163 12.61 16.21 -2.96
CA ARG A 163 12.24 15.99 -1.56
C ARG A 163 13.41 15.36 -0.82
N ALA A 164 13.79 15.92 0.34
CA ALA A 164 14.93 15.43 1.13
C ALA A 164 14.84 13.92 1.44
N GLY A 165 13.66 13.41 1.80
CA GLY A 165 13.46 11.97 2.03
C GLY A 165 13.59 11.09 0.78
N VAL A 166 13.44 11.66 -0.42
CA VAL A 166 13.67 10.95 -1.69
C VAL A 166 15.15 11.02 -2.08
N MET A 167 15.83 12.12 -1.76
CA MET A 167 17.28 12.27 -2.00
C MET A 167 18.11 11.21 -1.27
N ALA A 168 17.60 10.66 -0.16
CA ALA A 168 18.23 9.53 0.51
C ALA A 168 18.44 8.33 -0.42
N TYR A 169 17.57 8.14 -1.42
CA TYR A 169 17.59 7.06 -2.41
C TYR A 169 18.12 7.54 -3.77
N SER A 170 19.28 8.19 -3.76
CA SER A 170 19.89 8.81 -4.95
C SER A 170 20.58 7.83 -5.91
N SER A 171 20.91 6.62 -5.47
CA SER A 171 21.62 5.60 -6.27
C SER A 171 20.76 4.36 -6.56
N ASP A 172 21.19 3.57 -7.54
CA ASP A 172 20.52 2.31 -7.88
C ASP A 172 20.61 1.30 -6.72
N GLU A 173 21.75 1.25 -6.04
CA GLU A 173 22.02 0.35 -4.91
C GLU A 173 21.05 0.62 -3.76
N LYS A 174 20.88 1.88 -3.36
CA LYS A 174 19.95 2.25 -2.28
C LYS A 174 18.49 1.97 -2.64
N LEU A 175 18.13 2.13 -3.91
CA LEU A 175 16.79 1.75 -4.36
C LEU A 175 16.61 0.23 -4.38
N ASN A 176 17.67 -0.53 -4.68
CA ASN A 176 17.65 -1.99 -4.63
C ASN A 176 17.50 -2.49 -3.19
N GLU A 177 18.25 -1.91 -2.25
CA GLU A 177 18.12 -2.17 -0.81
C GLU A 177 16.69 -1.92 -0.34
N LEU A 178 16.13 -0.74 -0.65
CA LEU A 178 14.73 -0.42 -0.34
C LEU A 178 13.76 -1.44 -0.95
N ALA A 179 13.95 -1.83 -2.21
CA ALA A 179 13.08 -2.79 -2.88
C ALA A 179 13.09 -4.15 -2.18
N LEU A 180 14.26 -4.61 -1.73
CA LEU A 180 14.46 -5.88 -1.03
C LEU A 180 13.92 -5.84 0.39
N GLU A 181 14.12 -4.74 1.12
CA GLU A 181 13.49 -4.51 2.42
C GLU A 181 11.96 -4.59 2.34
N LEU A 182 11.37 -3.94 1.32
CA LEU A 182 9.93 -3.99 1.07
C LEU A 182 9.46 -5.41 0.74
N LEU A 183 10.22 -6.20 -0.06
CA LEU A 183 9.90 -7.62 -0.26
C LEU A 183 9.90 -8.42 1.04
N GLY A 184 10.87 -8.16 1.93
CA GLY A 184 10.92 -8.76 3.26
C GLY A 184 9.66 -8.44 4.06
N GLN A 185 9.26 -7.16 4.11
CA GLN A 185 8.04 -6.74 4.80
C GLN A 185 6.77 -7.38 4.21
N LEU A 186 6.67 -7.43 2.88
CA LEU A 186 5.57 -8.09 2.18
C LEU A 186 5.54 -9.59 2.49
N LEU A 187 6.68 -10.25 2.63
CA LEU A 187 6.74 -11.65 3.04
C LEU A 187 6.22 -11.84 4.47
N PHE A 188 6.61 -10.98 5.41
CA PHE A 188 6.16 -11.07 6.81
C PHE A 188 4.64 -10.91 6.97
N CYS A 189 3.99 -10.11 6.10
CA CYS A 189 2.55 -9.91 6.17
C CYS A 189 1.72 -11.11 5.66
N THR A 190 2.36 -12.11 5.03
CA THR A 190 1.69 -13.34 4.55
C THR A 190 1.28 -14.32 5.65
N GLY A 191 1.86 -14.21 6.85
CA GLY A 191 1.52 -15.08 7.99
C GLY A 191 0.10 -14.89 8.52
N THR A 192 -0.32 -15.76 9.45
CA THR A 192 -1.66 -15.78 10.06
C THR A 192 -2.06 -14.41 10.64
N SER A 193 -1.24 -13.84 11.52
CA SER A 193 -1.41 -12.47 12.05
C SER A 193 -0.59 -11.42 11.30
N GLY A 194 -0.09 -11.75 10.10
CA GLY A 194 0.83 -10.88 9.35
C GLY A 194 0.22 -9.53 8.98
N MET A 195 -1.07 -9.51 8.64
CA MET A 195 -1.80 -8.29 8.31
C MET A 195 -1.93 -7.34 9.51
N GLN A 196 -2.30 -7.87 10.68
CA GLN A 196 -2.40 -7.08 11.91
C GLN A 196 -1.03 -6.56 12.36
N ARG A 197 0.02 -7.40 12.28
CA ARG A 197 1.39 -6.97 12.59
C ARG A 197 1.88 -5.86 11.66
N LEU A 198 1.66 -6.00 10.36
CA LEU A 198 1.98 -4.95 9.40
C LEU A 198 1.22 -3.67 9.77
N TRP A 199 -0.09 -3.76 9.99
CA TRP A 199 -0.91 -2.61 10.36
C TRP A 199 -0.40 -1.88 11.59
N ILE A 200 -0.12 -2.60 12.69
CA ILE A 200 0.41 -2.02 13.93
C ILE A 200 1.78 -1.37 13.69
N SER A 201 2.68 -2.05 12.96
CA SER A 201 4.03 -1.54 12.68
C SER A 201 4.05 -0.21 11.91
N LEU A 202 2.99 0.11 11.17
CA LEU A 202 2.86 1.37 10.43
C LEU A 202 2.69 2.59 11.34
N PHE A 203 2.38 2.39 12.62
CA PHE A 203 2.18 3.42 13.63
C PHE A 203 3.21 3.34 14.77
N ASP A 204 4.15 2.39 14.69
CA ASP A 204 5.20 2.20 15.70
C ASP A 204 6.18 3.38 15.68
N GLY A 205 6.34 4.07 16.81
CA GLY A 205 7.15 5.29 16.94
C GLY A 205 6.41 6.61 16.65
N GLU A 206 5.09 6.58 16.46
CA GLU A 206 4.21 7.77 16.37
C GLU A 206 3.39 7.96 17.67
N VAL A 207 3.56 7.07 18.66
CA VAL A 207 3.03 7.20 20.03
C VAL A 207 4.12 7.83 20.88
N SER A 208 4.14 9.16 20.94
CA SER A 208 4.98 9.96 21.85
C SER A 208 4.25 11.22 22.23
#